data_AF-T0YSZ7-F1
#
_entry.id   AF-T0YSZ7-F1
#
_cell.length_a   1.000
_cell.length_b   1.000
_cell.length_c   1.000
_cell.angle_alpha   90.00
_cell.angle_beta   90.00
_cell.angle_gamma   90.00
#
_symmetry.space_group_name_H-M   'P 1'
#
loop_
_entity.id
_entity.type
_entity.pdbx_description
1 polymer ?
#
loop_
_entity_poly.entity_id
_entity_poly.type
_entity_poly.pdbx_seq_one_letter_code
_entity_poly.pdbx_strand_id
1 'polypeptide(L)' 'MAAFPKAHREGGSAAGDAPTPPHSVEAEQAVLGGLLLDANAWDQVADVINEGDFYRPDHRLVF' A
#
# COMPACT_ATOMS: atom_id res chain seq x y z
N MET A 1 12.03 -44.28 -29.96
CA MET A 1 11.73 -42.84 -30.10
C MET A 1 10.27 -42.64 -29.69
N ALA A 2 10.00 -42.45 -28.40
CA ALA A 2 8.64 -42.27 -27.87
C ALA A 2 8.51 -40.81 -27.41
N ALA A 3 7.55 -40.08 -27.97
CA ALA A 3 7.28 -38.69 -27.62
C ALA A 3 6.52 -38.65 -26.29
N PHE A 4 7.08 -37.94 -25.31
CA PHE A 4 6.38 -37.64 -24.05
C PHE A 4 5.23 -36.66 -24.30
N PRO A 5 4.04 -36.85 -23.69
CA PRO A 5 2.96 -35.87 -23.78
C PRO A 5 3.36 -34.60 -23.02
N LYS A 6 3.26 -33.43 -23.68
CA LYS A 6 3.43 -32.14 -22.99
C LYS A 6 2.28 -31.97 -21.99
N ALA A 7 2.64 -31.82 -20.72
CA ALA A 7 1.74 -31.40 -19.66
C ALA A 7 1.19 -30.01 -20.01
N HIS A 8 -0.11 -29.92 -20.26
CA HIS A 8 -0.82 -28.66 -20.33
C HIS A 8 -1.00 -28.14 -18.91
N ARG A 9 -0.01 -27.39 -18.41
CA ARG A 9 -0.19 -26.58 -17.21
C ARG A 9 -1.04 -25.37 -17.63
N GLU A 10 -2.36 -25.48 -17.47
CA GLU A 10 -3.20 -24.27 -17.33
C GLU A 10 -2.96 -23.70 -15.94
N GLY A 11 -1.81 -23.06 -15.78
CA GLY A 11 -1.60 -22.08 -14.72
C GLY A 11 -2.29 -20.77 -15.13
N GLY A 12 -3.61 -20.80 -15.27
CA GLY A 12 -4.40 -19.58 -15.38
C GLY A 12 -4.46 -18.92 -14.02
N SER A 13 -3.53 -18.00 -13.73
CA SER A 13 -3.65 -17.12 -12.57
C SER A 13 -4.86 -16.23 -12.79
N ALA A 14 -6.01 -16.68 -12.29
CA ALA A 14 -7.26 -15.93 -12.25
C ALA A 14 -7.21 -14.85 -11.15
N ALA A 15 -6.13 -14.07 -11.12
CA ALA A 15 -6.14 -12.75 -10.48
C ALA A 15 -6.33 -11.74 -11.63
N GLY A 16 -7.58 -11.62 -12.08
CA GLY A 16 -7.96 -10.52 -12.96
C GLY A 16 -7.60 -9.20 -12.30
N ASP A 17 -7.04 -8.29 -13.09
CA ASP A 17 -6.62 -6.92 -12.78
C ASP A 17 -7.50 -6.27 -11.69
N ALA A 18 -7.13 -6.46 -10.43
CA ALA A 18 -7.85 -5.88 -9.32
C ALA A 18 -7.46 -4.40 -9.30
N PRO A 19 -8.44 -3.48 -9.39
CA PRO A 19 -8.13 -2.07 -9.36
C PRO A 19 -7.42 -1.75 -8.05
N THR A 20 -6.34 -0.97 -8.16
CA THR A 20 -5.62 -0.48 -6.99
C THR A 20 -6.61 0.21 -6.05
N PRO A 21 -6.60 -0.11 -4.75
CA PRO A 21 -7.45 0.58 -3.79
C PRO A 21 -7.25 2.10 -3.88
N PRO A 22 -8.31 2.91 -3.72
CA PRO A 22 -8.19 4.36 -3.76
C PRO A 22 -7.26 4.83 -2.64
N HIS A 23 -6.29 5.65 -3.00
CA HIS A 23 -5.29 6.23 -2.09
C HIS A 23 -4.80 7.57 -2.65
N SER A 24 -4.17 8.40 -1.82
CA SER A 24 -3.49 9.63 -2.25
C SER A 24 -2.14 9.75 -1.56
N VAL A 25 -1.08 9.65 -2.35
CA VAL A 25 0.31 9.77 -1.86
C VAL A 25 0.60 11.21 -1.43
N GLU A 26 0.00 12.19 -2.10
CA GLU A 26 0.15 13.61 -1.78
C GLU A 26 -0.44 13.95 -0.41
N ALA A 27 -1.61 13.39 -0.07
CA ALA A 27 -2.20 13.56 1.24
C ALA A 27 -1.34 12.95 2.35
N GLU A 28 -0.80 11.74 2.13
CA GLU A 28 0.13 11.10 3.05
C GLU A 28 1.38 11.95 3.29
N GLN A 29 1.99 12.48 2.22
CA GLN A 29 3.15 13.36 2.33
C GLN A 29 2.83 14.67 3.06
N ALA A 30 1.63 15.24 2.86
CA ALA A 30 1.21 16.44 3.56
C ALA A 30 1.06 16.20 5.08
N VAL A 31 0.54 15.04 5.49
CA VAL A 31 0.43 14.66 6.91
C VAL A 31 1.82 14.52 7.52
N LEU A 32 2.69 13.70 6.92
CA LEU A 32 4.05 13.51 7.41
C LEU A 32 4.83 14.82 7.43
N GLY A 33 4.75 15.62 6.36
CA GLY A 33 5.39 16.92 6.26
C GLY A 33 4.88 17.90 7.32
N GLY A 34 3.58 17.92 7.60
CA GLY A 34 2.98 18.74 8.65
C GLY A 34 3.52 18.39 10.04
N LEU A 35 3.56 17.10 10.38
CA LEU A 35 4.10 16.62 11.66
C LEU A 35 5.61 16.86 11.80
N LEU A 36 6.37 16.82 10.70
CA LEU A 36 7.79 17.18 10.70
C LEU A 36 8.03 18.67 10.94
N LEU A 37 7.09 19.54 10.52
CA LEU A 37 7.17 20.98 10.73
C LEU A 37 6.69 21.40 12.13
N ASP A 38 5.68 20.73 12.68
CA ASP A 38 5.13 20.99 14.00
C ASP A 38 4.83 19.69 14.75
N ALA A 39 5.72 19.33 15.69
CA ALA A 39 5.56 18.15 16.51
C ALA A 39 4.33 18.22 17.44
N ASN A 40 3.83 19.41 17.80
CA ASN A 40 2.65 19.54 18.65
C ASN A 40 1.35 19.23 17.90
N ALA A 41 1.39 19.21 16.56
CA ALA A 41 0.24 18.82 15.75
C ALA A 41 -0.13 17.33 15.92
N TRP A 42 0.76 16.52 16.50
CA TRP A 42 0.51 15.11 16.81
C TRP A 42 -0.74 14.92 17.69
N ASP A 43 -0.89 15.74 18.73
CA ASP A 43 -2.03 15.68 19.66
C ASP A 43 -3.37 15.92 18.96
N GLN A 44 -3.39 16.54 17.78
CA GLN A 44 -4.60 16.78 17.02
C GLN A 44 -4.98 15.63 16.08
N VAL A 45 -4.02 14.79 15.68
CA VAL A 45 -4.24 13.76 14.64
C VAL A 45 -4.20 12.34 15.17
N ALA A 46 -3.56 12.09 16.32
CA ALA A 46 -3.31 10.75 16.86
C ALA A 46 -4.59 9.94 17.16
N ASP A 47 -5.72 10.61 17.42
CA ASP A 47 -7.01 9.95 17.64
C ASP A 47 -7.76 9.60 16.34
N VAL A 48 -7.32 10.16 15.21
CA VAL A 48 -8.03 10.09 13.92
C VAL A 48 -7.29 9.22 12.90
N ILE A 49 -5.96 9.20 12.96
CA ILE A 49 -5.10 8.55 11.98
C ILE A 49 -4.10 7.66 12.70
N ASN A 50 -3.92 6.43 12.19
CA ASN A 50 -2.88 5.50 12.61
C ASN A 50 -2.00 5.09 11.42
N GLU A 51 -0.89 4.41 11.68
CA GLU A 51 0.06 3.98 10.66
C GLU A 51 -0.57 3.07 9.59
N GLY A 52 -1.63 2.33 9.94
CA GLY A 52 -2.36 1.45 9.02
C GLY A 52 -3.14 2.20 7.94
N ASP A 53 -3.45 3.48 8.16
CA ASP A 53 -4.21 4.31 7.22
C ASP A 53 -3.37 4.76 6.01
N PHE A 54 -2.04 4.69 6.11
CA PHE A 54 -1.14 4.99 5.01
C PHE A 54 -1.10 3.83 4.02
N TYR A 55 -1.17 4.11 2.72
CA TYR A 55 -1.08 3.08 1.70
C TYR A 55 0.36 2.61 1.48
N ARG A 56 1.33 3.54 1.49
CA ARG A 56 2.75 3.21 1.26
C ARG A 56 3.40 2.62 2.50
N PRO A 57 4.01 1.42 2.43
CA PRO A 57 4.70 0.81 3.58
C PRO A 57 5.77 1.70 4.20
N ASP A 58 6.53 2.42 3.38
CA ASP A 58 7.57 3.32 3.88
C ASP A 58 6.99 4.50 4.68
N HIS A 59 5.78 4.96 4.35
CA HIS A 59 5.11 6.02 5.11
C HIS A 59 4.56 5.49 6.44
N ARG A 60 4.08 4.23 6.48
CA ARG A 60 3.70 3.56 7.74
C ARG A 60 4.85 3.45 8.73
N LEU A 61 6.09 3.33 8.23
CA LEU A 61 7.28 3.24 9.07
C LEU A 61 7.72 4.59 9.64
N VAL A 62 7.28 5.69 9.04
CA VAL A 62 7.63 7.05 9.47
C VAL A 62 6.57 7.62 10.41
N PHE A 63 5.28 7.35 10.16
CA PHE A 63 4.17 7.76 11.00
C PHE A 63 4.19 7.02 12.35
#